data_AF-A0A352S728-F1
#
_entry.id   AF-A0A352S728-F1
#
_cell.length_a   1.000
_cell.length_b   1.000
_cell.length_c   1.000
_cell.angle_alpha   90.00
_cell.angle_beta   90.00
_cell.angle_gamma   90.00
#
_symmetry.space_group_name_H-M   'P 1'
#
loop_
_entity.id
_entity.type
_entity.pdbx_description
1 polymer ?
#
loop_
_entity_poly.entity_id
_entity_poly.type
_entity_poly.pdbx_seq_one_letter_code
_entity_poly.pdbx_strand_id
1 'polypeptide(L)'
;MAAASTFSVTISAVDKATASIRKIKASIATATKPATDLKASFASLSKEAGLDRVAKGMKSIGNAAQSAARHVASMVPALASVAGIASAAGIAALATEFGRAGAEIKRTSAVLGVSTGDLQAYRGAAKLAGLSAEDMTGSLKSLGTTIEDATFGRNQDALVMMHKFGISLHKTKDGAVDATRALRDVSNAIVAQKGNVQAQSLIARAFGVEALLPMLQKGGVGIDELVDKARKLGLVLSGEQLDKGERFNQNLLKLEASATRLKNSFGESMAPAVERVI
;
A
#
# COMPACT_ATOMS: atom_id res chain seq x y z
N MET A 1 36.13 81.83 44.29
CA MET A 1 34.77 81.34 44.60
C MET A 1 34.45 80.24 43.62
N ALA A 2 34.49 78.96 44.02
CA ALA A 2 34.30 77.84 43.09
C ALA A 2 33.46 76.70 43.69
N ALA A 3 32.44 76.34 42.91
CA ALA A 3 31.91 75.01 42.63
C ALA A 3 31.52 74.06 43.78
N ALA A 4 30.20 73.87 43.94
CA ALA A 4 29.63 72.64 44.49
C ALA A 4 28.21 72.38 43.92
N SER A 5 28.08 72.25 42.58
CA SER A 5 26.79 71.92 41.94
C SER A 5 26.85 70.66 41.06
N THR A 6 28.02 70.03 40.93
CA THR A 6 28.23 68.93 39.97
C THR A 6 27.89 67.55 40.55
N PHE A 7 28.01 67.35 41.87
CA PHE A 7 27.81 66.03 42.49
C PHE A 7 26.32 65.62 42.66
N SER A 8 25.38 66.55 42.91
CA SER A 8 23.97 66.18 43.13
C SER A 8 23.20 65.86 41.83
N VAL A 9 23.60 66.46 40.71
CA VAL A 9 23.02 66.20 39.38
C VAL A 9 23.42 64.81 38.88
N THR A 10 24.64 64.37 39.16
CA THR A 10 25.13 63.03 38.76
C THR A 10 24.46 61.90 39.55
N ILE A 11 24.27 62.05 40.87
CA ILE A 11 23.63 61.00 41.70
C ILE A 11 22.15 60.83 41.34
N SER A 12 21.42 61.92 41.11
CA SER A 12 20.00 61.88 40.75
C SER A 12 19.73 61.29 39.35
N ALA A 13 20.70 61.38 38.44
CA ALA A 13 20.61 60.81 37.10
C ALA A 13 20.87 59.29 37.09
N VAL A 14 21.79 58.80 37.91
CA VAL A 14 22.12 57.36 38.01
C VAL A 14 20.99 56.57 38.70
N ASP A 15 20.30 57.17 39.67
CA ASP A 15 19.18 56.51 40.38
C ASP A 15 17.93 56.41 39.49
N LYS A 16 17.59 57.47 38.74
CA LYS A 16 16.48 57.44 37.77
C LYS A 16 16.73 56.48 36.59
N ALA A 17 17.98 56.36 36.12
CA ALA A 17 18.34 55.37 35.10
C ALA A 17 18.23 53.93 35.62
N THR A 18 18.69 53.66 36.85
CA THR A 18 18.62 52.33 37.47
C THR A 18 17.18 51.91 37.77
N ALA A 19 16.35 52.83 38.26
CA ALA A 19 14.92 52.61 38.47
C ALA A 19 14.17 52.31 37.16
N SER A 20 14.56 52.96 36.05
CA SER A 20 13.97 52.74 34.74
C SER A 20 14.36 51.38 34.14
N ILE A 21 15.63 50.97 34.29
CA ILE A 21 16.10 49.64 33.87
C ILE A 21 15.44 48.52 34.70
N ARG A 22 15.23 48.73 36.01
CA ARG A 22 14.48 47.77 36.85
C ARG A 22 13.01 47.66 36.45
N LYS A 23 12.34 48.78 36.12
CA LYS A 23 10.97 48.77 35.59
C LYS A 23 10.89 48.04 34.25
N ILE A 24 11.82 48.28 33.32
CA ILE A 24 11.88 47.59 32.03
C ILE A 24 12.08 46.08 32.21
N LYS A 25 13.00 45.65 33.08
CA LYS A 25 13.18 44.22 33.38
C LYS A 25 11.94 43.58 34.01
N ALA A 26 11.26 44.29 34.92
CA ALA A 26 10.02 43.80 35.54
C ALA A 26 8.85 43.73 34.54
N SER A 27 8.74 44.70 33.64
CA SER A 27 7.73 44.71 32.57
C SER A 27 7.98 43.62 31.52
N ILE A 28 9.23 43.37 31.14
CA ILE A 28 9.60 42.27 30.23
C ILE A 28 9.35 40.91 30.89
N ALA A 29 9.69 40.75 32.16
CA ALA A 29 9.40 39.52 32.91
C ALA A 29 7.88 39.28 33.04
N THR A 30 7.08 40.32 33.25
CA THR A 30 5.62 40.19 33.38
C THR A 30 4.93 39.94 32.02
N ALA A 31 5.46 40.50 30.93
CA ALA A 31 4.98 40.24 29.58
C ALA A 31 5.34 38.84 29.05
N THR A 32 6.42 38.24 29.56
CA THR A 32 6.88 36.89 29.14
C THR A 32 6.47 35.77 30.09
N LYS A 33 6.02 36.09 31.31
CA LYS A 33 5.46 35.13 32.28
C LYS A 33 4.35 34.26 31.69
N PRO A 34 3.30 34.80 31.04
CA PRO A 34 2.24 33.98 30.47
C PRO A 34 2.76 32.96 29.46
N ALA A 35 3.71 33.35 28.59
CA ALA A 35 4.30 32.45 27.59
C ALA A 35 5.22 31.39 28.22
N THR A 36 5.93 31.74 29.28
CA THR A 36 6.83 30.83 30.00
C THR A 36 6.05 29.82 30.82
N ASP A 37 4.97 30.27 31.48
CA ASP A 37 4.04 29.43 32.23
C ASP A 37 3.21 28.54 31.30
N LEU A 38 2.81 29.02 30.12
CA LEU A 38 2.18 28.20 29.08
C LEU A 38 3.14 27.13 28.58
N LYS A 39 4.41 27.46 28.35
CA LYS A 39 5.43 26.52 27.89
C LYS A 39 5.74 25.46 28.96
N ALA A 40 5.79 25.85 30.22
CA ALA A 40 5.97 24.93 31.35
C ALA A 40 4.75 24.01 31.51
N SER A 41 3.54 24.55 31.37
CA SER A 41 2.28 23.79 31.44
C SER A 41 2.10 22.87 30.24
N PHE A 42 2.51 23.30 29.05
CA PHE A 42 2.51 22.45 27.85
C PHE A 42 3.58 21.37 27.92
N ALA A 43 4.75 21.69 28.49
CA ALA A 43 5.82 20.72 28.71
C ALA A 43 5.40 19.67 29.75
N SER A 44 4.78 20.06 30.87
CA SER A 44 4.27 19.12 31.87
C SER A 44 3.11 18.30 31.30
N LEU A 45 2.17 18.91 30.56
CA LEU A 45 1.10 18.19 29.86
C LEU A 45 1.67 17.23 28.82
N SER A 46 2.72 17.59 28.08
CA SER A 46 3.37 16.72 27.10
C SER A 46 4.15 15.56 27.72
N LYS A 47 4.67 15.76 28.94
CA LYS A 47 5.33 14.72 29.73
C LYS A 47 4.33 13.75 30.34
N GLU A 48 3.22 14.26 30.89
CA GLU A 48 2.17 13.49 31.55
C GLU A 48 1.28 12.75 30.53
N ALA A 49 0.96 13.39 29.39
CA ALA A 49 0.19 12.79 28.30
C ALA A 49 1.02 11.83 27.41
N GLY A 50 2.29 11.60 27.73
CA GLY A 50 3.16 10.67 26.98
C GLY A 50 3.50 11.13 25.55
N LEU A 51 3.30 12.41 25.21
CA LEU A 51 3.60 12.96 23.88
C LEU A 51 5.08 12.84 23.51
N ASP A 52 6.00 12.82 24.49
CA ASP A 52 7.42 12.50 24.26
C ASP A 52 7.64 11.06 23.79
N ARG A 53 6.84 10.10 24.28
CA ARG A 53 6.90 8.70 23.80
C ARG A 53 6.28 8.58 22.42
N VAL A 54 5.21 9.34 22.14
CA VAL A 54 4.60 9.42 20.80
C VAL A 54 5.57 10.07 19.81
N ALA A 55 6.24 11.17 20.17
CA ALA A 55 7.23 11.84 19.33
C ALA A 55 8.47 10.97 19.09
N LYS A 56 8.96 10.26 20.11
CA LYS A 56 10.05 9.27 19.96
C LYS A 56 9.61 8.07 19.13
N GLY A 57 8.37 7.61 19.28
CA GLY A 57 7.75 6.57 18.45
C GLY A 57 7.61 6.99 16.99
N MET A 58 7.17 8.22 16.72
CA MET A 58 7.12 8.80 15.38
C MET A 58 8.52 8.98 14.78
N LYS A 59 9.51 9.38 15.59
CA LYS A 59 10.90 9.49 15.14
C LYS A 59 11.52 8.13 14.86
N SER A 60 11.23 7.11 15.66
CA SER A 60 11.69 5.73 15.41
C SER A 60 11.01 5.13 14.19
N ILE A 61 9.71 5.38 13.99
CA ILE A 61 8.98 5.03 12.75
C ILE A 61 9.59 5.75 11.55
N GLY A 62 9.89 7.05 11.66
CA GLY A 62 10.54 7.82 10.59
C GLY A 62 11.92 7.27 10.22
N ASN A 63 12.74 6.93 11.22
CA ASN A 63 14.06 6.32 11.00
C ASN A 63 13.97 4.91 10.40
N ALA A 64 12.98 4.11 10.84
CA ALA A 64 12.73 2.78 10.28
C ALA A 64 12.23 2.86 8.83
N ALA A 65 11.30 3.78 8.55
CA ALA A 65 10.81 4.06 7.21
C ALA A 65 11.93 4.56 6.28
N GLN A 66 12.82 5.44 6.79
CA GLN A 66 13.97 5.92 6.02
C GLN A 66 14.99 4.79 5.76
N SER A 67 15.20 3.90 6.72
CA SER A 67 16.10 2.75 6.55
C SER A 67 15.53 1.72 5.58
N ALA A 68 14.22 1.46 5.65
CA ALA A 68 13.49 0.62 4.69
C ALA A 68 13.51 1.25 3.29
N ALA A 69 13.30 2.55 3.16
CA ALA A 69 13.41 3.29 1.91
C ALA A 69 14.79 3.15 1.27
N ARG A 70 15.87 3.30 2.05
CA ARG A 70 17.24 3.08 1.57
C ARG A 70 17.50 1.63 1.15
N HIS A 71 16.93 0.66 1.85
CA HIS A 71 17.05 -0.77 1.50
C HIS A 71 16.25 -1.13 0.25
N VAL A 72 15.07 -0.55 0.05
CA VAL A 72 14.28 -0.76 -1.16
C VAL A 72 14.96 -0.09 -2.36
N ALA A 73 15.49 1.12 -2.18
CA ALA A 73 16.27 1.82 -3.20
C ALA A 73 17.57 1.09 -3.58
N SER A 74 18.21 0.37 -2.64
CA SER A 74 19.39 -0.45 -2.95
C SER A 74 19.07 -1.78 -3.61
N MET A 75 17.84 -2.28 -3.49
CA MET A 75 17.39 -3.54 -4.12
C MET A 75 16.91 -3.35 -5.57
N VAL A 76 16.48 -2.14 -5.94
CA VAL A 76 16.04 -1.82 -7.31
C VAL A 76 16.75 -0.54 -7.76
N PRO A 77 17.92 -0.64 -8.42
CA PRO A 77 18.71 0.51 -8.87
C PRO A 77 17.91 1.49 -9.74
N ALA A 78 16.93 0.99 -10.50
CA ALA A 78 16.03 1.81 -11.31
C ALA A 78 15.10 2.73 -10.51
N LEU A 79 14.85 2.46 -9.22
CA LEU A 79 14.08 3.32 -8.32
C LEU A 79 14.96 4.35 -7.59
N ALA A 80 16.29 4.20 -7.61
CA ALA A 80 17.21 5.12 -6.93
C ALA A 80 17.16 6.54 -7.52
N SER A 81 16.89 6.68 -8.83
CA SER A 81 16.69 7.98 -9.50
C SER A 81 15.38 8.67 -9.12
N VAL A 82 14.34 7.91 -8.78
CA VAL A 82 13.03 8.43 -8.33
C VAL A 82 13.05 8.80 -6.84
N ALA A 83 13.88 8.13 -6.05
CA ALA A 83 14.01 8.37 -4.61
C ALA A 83 14.48 9.80 -4.25
N GLY A 84 15.14 10.51 -5.16
CA GLY A 84 15.54 11.92 -4.96
C GLY A 84 14.38 12.92 -4.96
N ILE A 85 13.22 12.54 -5.50
CA ILE A 85 12.00 13.38 -5.61
C ILE A 85 10.89 12.85 -4.69
N ALA A 86 10.96 11.58 -4.27
CA ALA A 86 9.95 10.96 -3.42
C ALA A 86 10.08 11.41 -1.96
N SER A 87 8.96 11.87 -1.37
CA SER A 87 8.90 12.12 0.07
C SER A 87 9.11 10.81 0.85
N ALA A 88 9.55 10.89 2.11
CA ALA A 88 9.69 9.72 2.97
C ALA A 88 8.37 8.91 3.05
N ALA A 89 7.23 9.61 3.03
CA ALA A 89 5.90 8.99 2.97
C ALA A 89 5.65 8.27 1.63
N GLY A 90 6.07 8.84 0.50
CA GLY A 90 5.95 8.22 -0.82
C GLY A 90 6.78 6.94 -0.96
N ILE A 91 8.01 6.92 -0.45
CA ILE A 91 8.84 5.70 -0.48
C ILE A 91 8.26 4.62 0.44
N ALA A 92 7.75 5.00 1.62
CA ALA A 92 7.08 4.07 2.52
C ALA A 92 5.81 3.47 1.89
N ALA A 93 5.03 4.28 1.16
CA ALA A 93 3.85 3.81 0.43
C ALA A 93 4.23 2.80 -0.67
N LEU A 94 5.27 3.10 -1.46
CA LEU A 94 5.77 2.20 -2.51
C LEU A 94 6.30 0.87 -1.94
N ALA A 95 7.06 0.93 -0.84
CA ALA A 95 7.56 -0.28 -0.17
C ALA A 95 6.40 -1.14 0.38
N THR A 96 5.37 -0.49 0.94
CA THR A 96 4.15 -1.14 1.43
C THR A 96 3.39 -1.82 0.29
N GLU A 97 3.20 -1.13 -0.83
CA GLU A 97 2.59 -1.68 -2.05
C GLU A 97 3.36 -2.90 -2.57
N PHE A 98 4.69 -2.79 -2.70
CA PHE A 98 5.54 -3.90 -3.11
C PHE A 98 5.38 -5.12 -2.19
N GLY A 99 5.38 -4.91 -0.87
CA GLY A 99 5.17 -5.97 0.09
C GLY A 99 3.81 -6.66 -0.05
N ARG A 100 2.75 -5.85 -0.15
CA ARG A 100 1.37 -6.35 -0.31
C ARG A 100 1.21 -7.13 -1.61
N ALA A 101 1.74 -6.60 -2.72
CA ALA A 101 1.71 -7.27 -4.02
C ALA A 101 2.44 -8.62 -3.97
N GLY A 102 3.62 -8.70 -3.35
CA GLY A 102 4.36 -9.96 -3.22
C GLY A 102 3.58 -11.04 -2.46
N ALA A 103 2.96 -10.68 -1.33
CA ALA A 103 2.14 -11.61 -0.56
C ALA A 103 0.83 -12.00 -1.27
N GLU A 104 0.17 -11.03 -1.92
CA GLU A 104 -1.07 -11.24 -2.66
C GLU A 104 -0.86 -12.18 -3.84
N ILE A 105 0.17 -11.95 -4.67
CA ILE A 105 0.49 -12.80 -5.82
C ILE A 105 0.68 -14.25 -5.40
N LYS A 106 1.45 -14.51 -4.32
CA LYS A 106 1.65 -15.87 -3.82
C LYS A 106 0.35 -16.53 -3.39
N ARG A 107 -0.44 -15.84 -2.57
CA ARG A 107 -1.73 -16.35 -2.09
C ARG A 107 -2.67 -16.65 -3.25
N THR A 108 -2.81 -15.70 -4.18
CA THR A 108 -3.69 -15.83 -5.34
C THR A 108 -3.22 -16.96 -6.26
N SER A 109 -1.91 -17.08 -6.50
CA SER A 109 -1.35 -18.17 -7.30
C SER A 109 -1.67 -19.55 -6.72
N ALA A 110 -1.59 -19.69 -5.39
CA ALA A 110 -1.94 -20.94 -4.70
C ALA A 110 -3.44 -21.25 -4.76
N VAL A 111 -4.29 -20.23 -4.64
CA VAL A 111 -5.76 -20.39 -4.74
C VAL A 111 -6.17 -20.79 -6.17
N LEU A 112 -5.54 -20.21 -7.17
CA LEU A 112 -5.83 -20.49 -8.59
C LEU A 112 -5.11 -21.74 -9.11
N GLY A 113 -4.11 -22.24 -8.36
CA GLY A 113 -3.28 -23.37 -8.79
C GLY A 113 -2.43 -23.10 -10.02
N VAL A 114 -2.00 -21.84 -10.20
CA VAL A 114 -1.11 -21.40 -11.28
C VAL A 114 0.22 -20.95 -10.68
N SER A 115 1.30 -20.93 -11.48
CA SER A 115 2.57 -20.39 -10.98
C SER A 115 2.46 -18.88 -10.73
N THR A 116 3.23 -18.36 -9.76
CA THR A 116 3.30 -16.91 -9.50
C THR A 116 3.80 -16.14 -10.73
N GLY A 117 4.69 -16.74 -11.53
CA GLY A 117 5.18 -16.15 -12.77
C GLY A 117 4.09 -16.03 -13.83
N ASP A 118 3.28 -17.07 -14.00
CA ASP A 118 2.18 -17.06 -14.98
C ASP A 118 1.08 -16.11 -14.54
N LEU A 119 0.68 -16.12 -13.26
CA LEU A 119 -0.32 -15.18 -12.75
C LEU A 119 0.08 -13.72 -13.03
N GLN A 120 1.34 -13.37 -12.74
CA GLN A 120 1.85 -12.03 -13.02
C GLN A 120 1.86 -11.72 -14.53
N ALA A 121 2.28 -12.68 -15.36
CA ALA A 121 2.32 -12.49 -16.81
C ALA A 121 0.92 -12.31 -17.41
N TYR A 122 -0.07 -13.09 -16.98
CA TYR A 122 -1.47 -12.95 -17.40
C TYR A 122 -2.09 -11.64 -16.90
N ARG A 123 -1.82 -11.22 -15.65
CA ARG A 123 -2.24 -9.89 -15.15
C ARG A 123 -1.61 -8.76 -15.96
N GLY A 124 -0.34 -8.90 -16.36
CA GLY A 124 0.33 -7.98 -17.27
C GLY A 124 -0.29 -7.97 -18.67
N ALA A 125 -0.64 -9.14 -19.20
CA ALA A 125 -1.33 -9.27 -20.49
C ALA A 125 -2.69 -8.56 -20.48
N ALA A 126 -3.45 -8.68 -19.39
CA ALA A 126 -4.71 -7.97 -19.18
C ALA A 126 -4.50 -6.44 -19.22
N LYS A 127 -3.49 -5.93 -18.48
CA LYS A 127 -3.12 -4.50 -18.52
C LYS A 127 -2.77 -4.02 -19.92
N LEU A 128 -2.02 -4.81 -20.67
CA LEU A 128 -1.68 -4.50 -22.07
C LEU A 128 -2.90 -4.52 -23.00
N ALA A 129 -3.96 -5.25 -22.63
CA ALA A 129 -5.24 -5.25 -23.31
C ALA A 129 -6.22 -4.17 -22.81
N GLY A 130 -5.79 -3.29 -21.89
CA GLY A 130 -6.63 -2.23 -21.32
C GLY A 130 -7.54 -2.67 -20.15
N LEU A 131 -7.25 -3.82 -19.54
CA LEU A 131 -8.02 -4.43 -18.46
C LEU A 131 -7.26 -4.37 -17.12
N SER A 132 -7.96 -4.55 -16.00
CA SER A 132 -7.30 -4.57 -14.70
C SER A 132 -6.67 -5.93 -14.39
N ALA A 133 -5.76 -5.93 -13.40
CA ALA A 133 -5.13 -7.15 -12.92
C ALA A 133 -6.14 -8.00 -12.11
N GLU A 134 -7.12 -7.33 -11.54
CA GLU A 134 -8.21 -7.86 -10.73
C GLU A 134 -9.25 -8.54 -11.63
N ASP A 135 -9.57 -7.96 -12.80
CA ASP A 135 -10.41 -8.59 -13.83
C ASP A 135 -9.83 -9.93 -14.26
N MET A 136 -8.52 -9.97 -14.56
CA MET A 136 -7.84 -11.21 -14.92
C MET A 136 -7.91 -12.25 -13.79
N THR A 137 -7.62 -11.84 -12.56
CA THR A 137 -7.64 -12.74 -11.40
C THR A 137 -9.05 -13.29 -11.15
N GLY A 138 -10.05 -12.43 -11.19
CA GLY A 138 -11.46 -12.79 -11.00
C GLY A 138 -11.96 -13.72 -12.10
N SER A 139 -11.64 -13.43 -13.36
CA SER A 139 -12.02 -14.26 -14.50
C SER A 139 -11.31 -15.61 -14.50
N LEU A 140 -10.03 -15.71 -14.14
CA LEU A 140 -9.36 -17.01 -13.99
C LEU A 140 -9.99 -17.86 -12.89
N LYS A 141 -10.36 -17.23 -11.76
CA LYS A 141 -11.09 -17.91 -10.67
C LYS A 141 -12.44 -18.43 -11.16
N SER A 142 -13.24 -17.55 -11.77
CA SER A 142 -14.57 -17.90 -12.26
C SER A 142 -14.51 -19.00 -13.30
N LEU A 143 -13.57 -18.91 -14.23
CA LEU A 143 -13.37 -19.90 -15.28
C LEU A 143 -13.04 -21.27 -14.70
N GLY A 144 -12.12 -21.34 -13.73
CA GLY A 144 -11.76 -22.58 -13.06
C GLY A 144 -12.96 -23.23 -12.37
N THR A 145 -13.72 -22.45 -11.60
CA THR A 145 -14.96 -22.91 -10.94
C THR A 145 -15.99 -23.37 -11.96
N THR A 146 -16.25 -22.61 -13.02
CA THR A 146 -17.25 -22.95 -14.03
C THR A 146 -16.90 -24.24 -14.77
N ILE A 147 -15.64 -24.45 -15.13
CA ILE A 147 -15.19 -25.69 -15.82
C ILE A 147 -15.30 -26.89 -14.89
N GLU A 148 -14.95 -26.72 -13.61
CA GLU A 148 -15.12 -27.76 -12.61
C GLU A 148 -16.61 -28.11 -12.44
N ASP A 149 -17.46 -27.12 -12.23
CA ASP A 149 -18.91 -27.30 -12.08
C ASP A 149 -19.54 -27.96 -13.31
N ALA A 150 -19.15 -27.56 -14.51
CA ALA A 150 -19.60 -28.19 -15.74
C ALA A 150 -19.21 -29.67 -15.81
N THR A 151 -17.93 -29.98 -15.53
CA THR A 151 -17.40 -31.34 -15.56
C THR A 151 -18.10 -32.27 -14.57
N PHE A 152 -18.50 -31.75 -13.41
CA PHE A 152 -19.24 -32.49 -12.40
C PHE A 152 -20.77 -32.37 -12.54
N GLY A 153 -21.28 -31.86 -13.66
CA GLY A 153 -22.70 -31.79 -13.97
C GLY A 153 -23.49 -30.73 -13.20
N ARG A 154 -22.82 -29.86 -12.44
CA ARG A 154 -23.41 -28.74 -11.68
C ARG A 154 -23.68 -27.50 -12.54
N ASN A 155 -23.11 -27.42 -13.75
CA ASN A 155 -23.36 -26.34 -14.71
C ASN A 155 -23.58 -26.89 -16.13
N GLN A 156 -24.84 -27.12 -16.49
CA GLN A 156 -25.23 -27.72 -17.78
C GLN A 156 -24.95 -26.81 -18.98
N ASP A 157 -25.15 -25.49 -18.82
CA ASP A 157 -24.94 -24.52 -19.90
C ASP A 157 -23.47 -24.48 -20.32
N ALA A 158 -22.56 -24.40 -19.34
CA ALA A 158 -21.13 -24.45 -19.59
C ALA A 158 -20.70 -25.82 -20.16
N LEU A 159 -21.30 -26.93 -19.70
CA LEU A 159 -21.03 -28.27 -20.22
C LEU A 159 -21.39 -28.40 -21.71
N VAL A 160 -22.53 -27.85 -22.13
CA VAL A 160 -22.93 -27.82 -23.56
C VAL A 160 -21.91 -27.04 -24.38
N MET A 161 -21.46 -25.87 -23.89
CA MET A 161 -20.44 -25.08 -24.58
C MET A 161 -19.09 -25.79 -24.64
N MET A 162 -18.71 -26.48 -23.56
CA MET A 162 -17.50 -27.30 -23.51
C MET A 162 -17.51 -28.39 -24.58
N HIS A 163 -18.60 -29.15 -24.69
CA HIS A 163 -18.76 -30.16 -25.74
C HIS A 163 -18.76 -29.56 -27.15
N LYS A 164 -19.46 -28.46 -27.35
CA LYS A 164 -19.58 -27.80 -28.66
C LYS A 164 -18.23 -27.29 -29.18
N PHE A 165 -17.39 -26.76 -28.29
CA PHE A 165 -16.14 -26.10 -28.67
C PHE A 165 -14.88 -26.91 -28.32
N GLY A 166 -15.03 -28.13 -27.81
CA GLY A 166 -13.91 -29.00 -27.46
C GLY A 166 -13.12 -28.51 -26.24
N ILE A 167 -13.73 -27.74 -25.35
CA ILE A 167 -13.10 -27.25 -24.12
C ILE A 167 -13.22 -28.36 -23.07
N SER A 168 -12.09 -28.77 -22.50
CA SER A 168 -12.04 -29.86 -21.51
C SER A 168 -11.39 -29.41 -20.22
N LEU A 169 -11.80 -29.99 -19.10
CA LEU A 169 -11.11 -29.79 -17.83
C LEU A 169 -9.72 -30.42 -17.92
N HIS A 170 -8.71 -29.56 -17.78
CA HIS A 170 -7.33 -29.97 -17.60
C HIS A 170 -6.90 -29.62 -16.19
N LYS A 171 -6.03 -30.45 -15.63
CA LYS A 171 -5.41 -30.19 -14.34
C LYS A 171 -3.94 -29.84 -14.51
N THR A 172 -3.45 -28.92 -13.69
CA THR A 172 -2.02 -28.68 -13.54
C THR A 172 -1.37 -29.87 -12.83
N LYS A 173 -0.04 -29.90 -12.78
CA LYS A 173 0.70 -30.96 -12.07
C LYS A 173 0.33 -31.07 -10.60
N ASP A 174 -0.10 -29.96 -10.00
CA ASP A 174 -0.52 -29.86 -8.61
C ASP A 174 -2.01 -30.20 -8.40
N GLY A 175 -2.71 -30.61 -9.45
CA GLY A 175 -4.09 -31.11 -9.39
C GLY A 175 -5.19 -30.05 -9.45
N ALA A 176 -4.82 -28.77 -9.53
CA ALA A 176 -5.75 -27.65 -9.71
C ALA A 176 -6.22 -27.54 -11.16
N VAL A 177 -7.36 -26.88 -11.43
CA VAL A 177 -7.84 -26.63 -12.79
C VAL A 177 -6.86 -25.70 -13.52
N ASP A 178 -6.42 -26.08 -14.72
CA ASP A 178 -5.58 -25.26 -15.58
C ASP A 178 -6.41 -24.16 -16.26
N ALA A 179 -6.73 -23.13 -15.49
CA ALA A 179 -7.52 -21.99 -15.93
C ALA A 179 -6.83 -21.22 -17.07
N THR A 180 -5.50 -21.25 -17.16
CA THR A 180 -4.76 -20.54 -18.22
C THR A 180 -4.93 -21.21 -19.58
N ARG A 181 -4.89 -22.54 -19.62
CA ARG A 181 -5.21 -23.33 -20.82
C ARG A 181 -6.67 -23.17 -21.20
N ALA A 182 -7.57 -23.31 -20.24
CA ALA A 182 -8.99 -23.09 -20.46
C ALA A 182 -9.29 -21.70 -21.05
N LEU A 183 -8.58 -20.67 -20.59
CA LEU A 183 -8.77 -19.30 -21.09
C LEU A 183 -8.42 -19.22 -22.59
N ARG A 184 -7.37 -19.92 -23.01
CA ARG A 184 -7.00 -20.04 -24.44
C ARG A 184 -8.08 -20.76 -25.22
N ASP A 185 -8.60 -21.87 -24.71
CA ASP A 185 -9.65 -22.64 -25.40
C ASP A 185 -10.94 -21.81 -25.56
N VAL A 186 -11.36 -21.10 -24.51
CA VAL A 186 -12.49 -20.15 -24.56
C VAL A 186 -12.23 -19.01 -25.54
N SER A 187 -11.02 -18.44 -25.57
CA SER A 187 -10.68 -17.38 -26.53
C SER A 187 -10.74 -17.86 -27.98
N ASN A 188 -10.34 -19.10 -28.25
CA ASN A 188 -10.42 -19.70 -29.58
C ASN A 188 -11.88 -19.92 -29.99
N ALA A 189 -12.73 -20.37 -29.07
CA ALA A 189 -14.17 -20.51 -29.29
C ALA A 189 -14.85 -19.16 -29.62
N ILE A 190 -14.41 -18.09 -28.95
CA ILE A 190 -14.87 -16.70 -29.18
C ILE A 190 -14.45 -16.21 -30.57
N VAL A 191 -13.18 -16.37 -30.95
CA VAL A 191 -12.69 -15.92 -32.27
C VAL A 191 -13.33 -16.72 -33.41
N ALA A 192 -13.65 -18.00 -33.20
CA ALA A 192 -14.36 -18.82 -34.18
C ALA A 192 -15.75 -18.26 -34.58
N GLN A 193 -16.34 -17.37 -33.78
CA GLN A 193 -17.63 -16.72 -34.09
C GLN A 193 -17.54 -15.57 -35.10
N LYS A 194 -16.36 -15.32 -35.72
CA LYS A 194 -16.15 -14.39 -36.85
C LYS A 194 -16.80 -13.00 -36.68
N GLY A 195 -16.72 -12.42 -35.48
CA GLY A 195 -17.22 -11.06 -35.21
C GLY A 195 -18.70 -10.96 -34.82
N ASN A 196 -19.42 -12.08 -34.65
CA ASN A 196 -20.73 -12.06 -34.00
C ASN A 196 -20.55 -11.75 -32.49
N VAL A 197 -20.61 -10.46 -32.16
CA VAL A 197 -20.34 -9.94 -30.81
C VAL A 197 -21.28 -10.54 -29.76
N GLN A 198 -22.55 -10.78 -30.12
CA GLN A 198 -23.54 -11.37 -29.22
C GLN A 198 -23.18 -12.82 -28.88
N ALA A 199 -22.76 -13.61 -29.88
CA ALA A 199 -22.31 -14.99 -29.67
C ALA A 199 -21.02 -15.02 -28.82
N GLN A 200 -20.09 -14.11 -29.08
CA GLN A 200 -18.85 -13.98 -28.31
C GLN A 200 -19.11 -13.64 -26.83
N SER A 201 -19.99 -12.66 -26.59
CA SER A 201 -20.41 -12.28 -25.23
C SER A 201 -21.12 -13.42 -24.51
N LEU A 202 -21.96 -14.18 -25.21
CA LEU A 202 -22.66 -15.34 -24.65
C LEU A 202 -21.67 -16.45 -24.23
N ILE A 203 -20.65 -16.73 -25.05
CA ILE A 203 -19.59 -17.68 -24.68
C ILE A 203 -18.82 -17.16 -23.46
N ALA A 204 -18.38 -15.90 -23.48
CA ALA A 204 -17.65 -15.31 -22.36
C ALA A 204 -18.46 -15.37 -21.05
N ARG A 205 -19.77 -15.11 -21.12
CA ARG A 205 -20.70 -15.21 -19.98
C ARG A 205 -20.86 -16.61 -19.47
N ALA A 206 -21.01 -17.59 -20.36
CA ALA A 206 -21.13 -18.99 -19.98
C ALA A 206 -19.94 -19.46 -19.13
N PHE A 207 -18.76 -18.86 -19.31
CA PHE A 207 -17.55 -19.15 -18.55
C PHE A 207 -17.19 -18.12 -17.47
N GLY A 208 -17.98 -17.06 -17.29
CA GLY A 208 -17.74 -16.00 -16.30
C GLY A 208 -16.48 -15.15 -16.57
N VAL A 209 -16.17 -14.94 -17.85
CA VAL A 209 -14.98 -14.21 -18.32
C VAL A 209 -15.34 -12.99 -19.18
N GLU A 210 -16.54 -12.42 -19.00
CA GLU A 210 -17.00 -11.26 -19.79
C GLU A 210 -16.08 -10.04 -19.67
N ALA A 211 -15.52 -9.80 -18.48
CA ALA A 211 -14.57 -8.71 -18.25
C ALA A 211 -13.33 -8.81 -19.15
N LEU A 212 -12.97 -10.02 -19.58
CA LEU A 212 -11.84 -10.27 -20.47
C LEU A 212 -12.19 -10.27 -21.94
N LEU A 213 -13.44 -9.97 -22.34
CA LEU A 213 -13.87 -10.08 -23.73
C LEU A 213 -12.95 -9.35 -24.73
N PRO A 214 -12.48 -8.10 -24.51
CA PRO A 214 -11.55 -7.43 -25.42
C PRO A 214 -10.21 -8.17 -25.60
N MET A 215 -9.76 -8.88 -24.56
CA MET A 215 -8.56 -9.71 -24.60
C MET A 215 -8.84 -11.06 -25.28
N LEU A 216 -9.98 -11.69 -24.97
CA LEU A 216 -10.39 -12.98 -25.56
C LEU A 216 -10.64 -12.89 -27.06
N GLN A 217 -11.08 -11.72 -27.55
CA GLN A 217 -11.24 -11.45 -28.99
C GLN A 217 -9.91 -11.46 -29.77
N LYS A 218 -8.76 -11.44 -29.09
CA LYS A 218 -7.44 -11.62 -29.71
C LYS A 218 -7.09 -13.09 -29.96
N GLY A 219 -7.87 -14.03 -29.41
CA GLY A 219 -7.63 -15.47 -29.49
C GLY A 219 -6.42 -15.94 -28.68
N GLY A 220 -6.19 -17.26 -28.67
CA GLY A 220 -5.14 -17.86 -27.84
C GLY A 220 -3.75 -17.34 -28.20
N VAL A 221 -3.46 -17.20 -29.50
CA VAL A 221 -2.19 -16.67 -30.00
C VAL A 221 -1.98 -15.22 -29.56
N GLY A 222 -2.99 -14.36 -29.68
CA GLY A 222 -2.88 -12.97 -29.26
C GLY A 222 -2.75 -12.80 -27.74
N ILE A 223 -3.37 -13.71 -26.96
CA ILE A 223 -3.14 -13.78 -25.51
C ILE A 223 -1.69 -14.14 -25.21
N ASP A 224 -1.12 -15.12 -25.93
CA ASP A 224 0.26 -15.57 -25.74
C ASP A 224 1.26 -14.46 -26.05
N GLU A 225 1.05 -13.71 -27.12
CA GLU A 225 1.85 -12.53 -27.44
C GLU A 225 1.82 -11.47 -26.33
N LEU A 226 0.65 -11.24 -25.72
CA LEU A 226 0.50 -10.30 -24.61
C LEU A 226 1.21 -10.81 -23.34
N VAL A 227 1.11 -12.11 -23.05
CA VAL A 227 1.79 -12.76 -21.91
C VAL A 227 3.30 -12.65 -22.08
N ASP A 228 3.83 -12.95 -23.27
CA ASP A 228 5.26 -12.83 -23.57
C ASP A 228 5.74 -11.38 -23.50
N LYS A 229 4.93 -10.44 -24.00
CA LYS A 229 5.23 -9.01 -23.89
C LYS A 229 5.26 -8.57 -22.43
N ALA A 230 4.34 -9.04 -21.59
CA ALA A 230 4.35 -8.74 -20.16
C ALA A 230 5.63 -9.23 -19.47
N ARG A 231 6.12 -10.43 -19.81
CA ARG A 231 7.41 -10.95 -19.31
C ARG A 231 8.58 -10.07 -19.77
N LYS A 232 8.64 -9.72 -21.05
CA LYS A 232 9.72 -8.89 -21.63
C LYS A 232 9.76 -7.48 -21.04
N LEU A 233 8.61 -6.93 -20.65
CA LEU A 233 8.50 -5.62 -20.02
C LEU A 233 8.85 -5.61 -18.53
N GLY A 234 9.23 -6.75 -17.95
CA GLY A 234 9.59 -6.84 -16.54
C GLY A 234 8.40 -6.74 -15.59
N LEU A 235 7.19 -7.08 -16.05
CA LEU A 235 5.98 -7.10 -15.22
C LEU A 235 5.87 -8.37 -14.35
N VAL A 236 6.90 -9.21 -14.37
CA VAL A 236 6.97 -10.46 -13.61
C VAL A 236 8.14 -10.38 -12.64
N LEU A 237 7.85 -10.33 -11.35
CA LEU A 237 8.83 -10.39 -10.28
C LEU A 237 9.37 -11.83 -10.16
N SER A 238 10.67 -11.93 -9.86
CA SER A 238 11.32 -13.20 -9.52
C SER A 238 10.80 -13.77 -8.19
N GLY A 239 10.97 -15.07 -7.99
CA GLY A 239 10.61 -15.73 -6.73
C GLY A 239 11.26 -15.09 -5.51
N GLU A 240 12.54 -14.73 -5.61
CA GLU A 240 13.26 -14.05 -4.52
C GLU A 240 12.66 -12.67 -4.19
N GLN A 241 12.22 -11.92 -5.19
CA GLN A 241 11.54 -10.63 -4.98
C GLN A 241 10.18 -10.83 -4.30
N LEU A 242 9.41 -11.84 -4.70
CA LEU A 242 8.14 -12.18 -4.05
C LEU A 242 8.34 -12.60 -2.59
N ASP A 243 9.37 -13.40 -2.30
CA ASP A 243 9.74 -13.79 -0.93
C ASP A 243 10.12 -12.58 -0.08
N LYS A 244 10.91 -11.65 -0.64
CA LYS A 244 11.27 -10.40 0.04
C LYS A 244 10.03 -9.54 0.32
N GLY A 245 9.13 -9.40 -0.66
CA GLY A 245 7.88 -8.68 -0.50
C GLY A 245 6.98 -9.28 0.57
N GLU A 246 6.81 -10.59 0.57
CA GLU A 246 6.00 -11.29 1.57
C GLU A 246 6.56 -11.11 2.99
N ARG A 247 7.87 -11.32 3.20
CA ARG A 247 8.50 -11.09 4.50
C ARG A 247 8.35 -9.64 4.96
N PHE A 248 8.48 -8.69 4.03
CA PHE A 248 8.27 -7.27 4.33
C PHE A 248 6.83 -7.01 4.80
N ASN A 249 5.84 -7.53 4.07
CA ASN A 249 4.42 -7.40 4.44
C ASN A 249 4.11 -8.02 5.82
N GLN A 250 4.65 -9.20 6.12
CA GLN A 250 4.49 -9.83 7.44
C GLN A 250 5.07 -8.96 8.56
N ASN A 251 6.23 -8.34 8.33
CA ASN A 251 6.84 -7.44 9.32
C ASN A 251 6.05 -6.15 9.49
N LEU A 252 5.48 -5.61 8.41
CA LEU A 252 4.59 -4.45 8.45
C LEU A 252 3.33 -4.75 9.28
N LEU A 253 2.67 -5.89 9.06
CA LEU A 253 1.50 -6.32 9.84
C LEU A 253 1.84 -6.48 11.34
N LYS A 254 3.02 -7.01 11.67
CA LYS A 254 3.50 -7.09 13.07
C LYS A 254 3.69 -5.71 13.70
N LEU A 255 4.20 -4.76 12.92
CA LEU A 255 4.36 -3.37 13.36
C LEU A 255 3.00 -2.71 13.60
N GLU A 256 2.06 -2.83 12.65
CA GLU A 256 0.69 -2.32 12.76
C GLU A 256 -0.03 -2.90 13.98
N ALA A 257 0.10 -4.21 14.22
CA ALA A 257 -0.47 -4.88 15.39
C ALA A 257 0.15 -4.35 16.71
N SER A 258 1.45 -4.09 16.72
CA SER A 258 2.14 -3.56 17.90
C SER A 258 1.75 -2.10 18.18
N ALA A 259 1.61 -1.27 17.13
CA ALA A 259 1.10 0.08 17.25
C ALA A 259 -0.36 0.11 17.72
N THR A 260 -1.20 -0.80 17.21
CA THR A 260 -2.60 -0.94 17.64
C THR A 260 -2.69 -1.33 19.12
N ARG A 261 -1.85 -2.28 19.58
CA ARG A 261 -1.77 -2.64 21.00
C ARG A 261 -1.38 -1.45 21.87
N LEU A 262 -0.39 -0.65 21.44
CA LEU A 262 0.01 0.56 22.17
C LEU A 262 -1.14 1.58 22.24
N LYS A 263 -1.83 1.82 21.12
CA LYS A 263 -3.00 2.71 21.05
C LYS A 263 -4.10 2.25 22.02
N ASN A 264 -4.40 0.95 22.03
CA ASN A 264 -5.44 0.39 22.89
C ASN A 264 -5.04 0.47 24.37
N SER A 265 -3.80 0.14 24.72
CA SER A 265 -3.27 0.26 26.09
C SER A 265 -3.30 1.71 26.59
N PHE A 266 -2.97 2.67 25.71
CA PHE A 266 -3.10 4.09 26.05
C PHE A 266 -4.56 4.49 26.27
N GLY A 267 -5.48 4.09 25.37
CA GLY A 267 -6.91 4.34 25.51
C GLY A 267 -7.50 3.75 26.80
N GLU A 268 -7.11 2.52 27.15
CA GLU A 268 -7.49 1.86 28.39
C GLU A 268 -6.96 2.60 29.63
N SER A 269 -5.72 3.09 29.58
CA SER A 269 -5.16 3.89 30.68
C SER A 269 -5.82 5.26 30.86
N MET A 270 -6.40 5.82 29.79
CA MET A 270 -7.09 7.11 29.80
C MET A 270 -8.59 7.02 30.07
N ALA A 271 -9.21 5.86 29.80
CA ALA A 271 -10.63 5.60 30.04
C ALA A 271 -11.12 6.05 31.43
N PRO A 272 -10.47 5.68 32.56
CA PRO A 272 -10.91 6.10 33.90
C PRO A 272 -10.69 7.59 34.18
N ALA A 273 -9.79 8.27 33.47
CA ALA A 273 -9.60 9.72 33.60
C ALA A 273 -10.67 10.50 32.82
N VAL A 274 -11.15 9.94 31.71
CA VAL A 274 -12.26 10.50 30.92
C VAL A 274 -13.60 10.24 31.63
N GLU A 275 -13.85 9.04 32.13
CA GLU A 275 -15.07 8.70 32.90
C GLU A 275 -15.27 9.54 34.17
N ARG A 276 -14.22 10.12 34.75
CA ARG A 276 -14.35 11.03 35.91
C ARG A 276 -14.76 12.46 35.54
N VAL A 277 -14.68 12.83 34.26
CA VAL A 277 -14.93 14.19 33.75
C VAL A 277 -16.30 14.29 33.07
N ILE A 278 -16.92 13.16 32.72
CA ILE A 278 -18.30 13.05 32.24
C ILE A 278 -19.21 12.68 33.42
#